data_AF-C1DVD5-F1
#
_entry.id   AF-C1DVD5-F1
#
_cell.length_a   1.000
_cell.length_b   1.000
_cell.length_c   1.000
_cell.angle_alpha   90.00
_cell.angle_beta   90.00
_cell.angle_gamma   90.00
#
_symmetry.space_group_name_H-M   'P 1'
#
loop_
_entity.id
_entity.type
_entity.pdbx_description
1 polymer ?
#
loop_
_entity_poly.entity_id
_entity_poly.type
_entity_poly.pdbx_seq_one_letter_code
_entity_poly.pdbx_strand_id
1 'polypeptide(L)' 'MQVDRELDLKGEVCPFTFVKSKLIIEQMEKGQILRVILDYEPSVENVPKSMEMEGQKVLAVNKIGDKLWEVLVRKER' A
#
# COMPACT_ATOMS: atom_id res chain seq x y z
N MET A 1 3.72 14.88 6.32
CA MET A 1 2.86 13.67 6.29
C MET A 1 3.45 12.69 7.28
N GLN A 2 2.66 12.20 8.23
CA GLN A 2 3.08 11.17 9.18
C GLN A 2 2.51 9.82 8.71
N VAL A 3 3.34 8.77 8.73
CA VAL A 3 2.89 7.40 8.47
C VAL A 3 2.41 6.82 9.79
N ASP A 4 1.18 6.29 9.81
CA ASP A 4 0.57 5.70 11.01
C ASP A 4 0.87 4.20 11.13
N ARG A 5 0.94 3.50 9.99
CA ARG A 5 1.32 2.09 9.92
C ARG A 5 2.21 1.82 8.72
N GLU A 6 3.10 0.85 8.88
CA GLU A 6 3.95 0.33 7.81
C GLU A 6 3.70 -1.17 7.65
N LEU A 7 3.70 -1.62 6.39
CA LEU A 7 3.55 -3.01 6.01
C LEU A 7 4.61 -3.38 4.98
N ASP A 8 5.52 -4.27 5.38
CA ASP A 8 6.58 -4.79 4.53
C ASP A 8 6.13 -6.07 3.84
N LEU A 9 6.03 -6.02 2.51
CA LEU A 9 5.56 -7.14 1.66
C LEU A 9 6.65 -7.55 0.66
N LYS A 10 7.93 -7.33 0.99
CA LYS A 10 9.03 -7.89 0.20
C LYS A 10 8.91 -9.41 0.10
N GLY A 11 9.13 -9.96 -1.09
CA GLY A 11 9.04 -11.39 -1.38
C GLY A 11 7.60 -11.92 -1.49
N GLU A 12 6.59 -11.08 -1.27
CA GLU A 12 5.19 -11.43 -1.45
C GLU A 12 4.75 -11.12 -2.88
N VAL A 13 3.98 -12.04 -3.46
CA VAL A 13 3.43 -11.89 -4.81
C VAL A 13 1.92 -11.75 -4.76
N CYS A 14 1.32 -11.29 -5.86
CA CYS A 14 -0.12 -11.23 -6.00
C CYS A 14 -0.78 -12.62 -5.82
N PRO A 15 -1.97 -12.71 -5.21
CA PRO A 15 -2.81 -11.59 -4.74
C PRO A 15 -2.53 -11.15 -3.30
N PHE A 16 -1.57 -11.77 -2.60
CA PHE A 16 -1.37 -11.54 -1.16
C PHE A 16 -0.94 -10.11 -0.83
N THR A 17 -0.20 -9.45 -1.73
CA THR A 17 0.20 -8.05 -1.57
C THR A 17 -1.00 -7.11 -1.40
N PHE A 18 -2.04 -7.30 -2.20
CA PHE A 18 -3.28 -6.54 -2.05
C PHE A 18 -4.06 -6.98 -0.80
N VAL A 19 -4.27 -8.28 -0.60
CA VAL A 19 -5.09 -8.80 0.52
C VAL A 19 -4.55 -8.32 1.87
N LYS A 20 -3.24 -8.44 2.10
CA LYS A 20 -2.60 -8.01 3.35
C LYS A 20 -2.73 -6.50 3.54
N SER A 21 -2.49 -5.72 2.50
CA SER A 21 -2.63 -4.26 2.55
C SER A 21 -4.06 -3.84 2.88
N LYS A 22 -5.07 -4.51 2.28
CA LYS A 22 -6.49 -4.26 2.55
C LYS A 22 -6.87 -4.58 3.99
N LEU A 23 -6.45 -5.73 4.51
CA LEU A 23 -6.75 -6.11 5.91
C LEU A 23 -6.19 -5.10 6.91
N ILE A 24 -5.00 -4.55 6.66
CA ILE A 24 -4.41 -3.54 7.53
C ILE A 24 -5.16 -2.21 7.44
N ILE A 25 -5.45 -1.72 6.23
CA ILE A 25 -6.15 -0.44 6.08
C ILE A 25 -7.60 -0.52 6.61
N GLU A 26 -8.26 -1.68 6.55
CA GLU A 26 -9.58 -1.89 7.17
C GLU A 26 -9.58 -1.75 8.70
N GLN A 27 -8.44 -2.03 9.35
CA GLN A 27 -8.25 -1.89 10.80
C GLN A 27 -7.76 -0.50 11.23
N MET A 28 -7.56 0.42 10.28
CA MET A 28 -7.09 1.78 10.54
C MET A 28 -8.24 2.77 10.63
N GLU A 29 -7.98 3.87 11.33
CA GLU A 29 -8.92 4.98 11.45
C GLU A 29 -8.89 5.86 10.20
N LYS A 30 -10.04 6.48 9.88
CA LYS A 30 -10.14 7.41 8.75
C LYS A 30 -9.15 8.56 8.89
N GLY A 31 -8.43 8.84 7.80
CA GLY A 31 -7.38 9.85 7.75
C GLY A 31 -5.97 9.30 8.00
N GLN A 32 -5.83 8.10 8.58
CA GLN A 32 -4.53 7.47 8.79
C GLN A 32 -3.87 7.02 7.49
N ILE A 33 -2.54 7.00 7.49
CA ILE A 33 -1.70 6.69 6.33
C ILE A 33 -0.97 5.37 6.54
N LEU A 34 -1.22 4.42 5.64
CA LEU A 34 -0.51 3.15 5.51
C LEU A 34 0.63 3.31 4.49
N ARG A 35 1.84 2.91 4.88
CA ARG A 35 2.99 2.72 3.98
C ARG A 35 3.13 1.25 3.65
N VAL A 36 3.07 0.90 2.36
CA VAL A 36 3.25 -0.47 1.87
C VAL A 36 4.58 -0.55 1.12
N ILE A 37 5.47 -1.44 1.54
CA ILE A 37 6.76 -1.66 0.88
C ILE A 37 6.67 -2.89 -0.01
N LEU A 38 7.05 -2.74 -1.29
CA LEU A 38 6.92 -3.75 -2.33
C LEU A 38 8.25 -3.90 -3.08
N ASP A 39 8.60 -5.12 -3.49
CA ASP A 39 9.80 -5.41 -4.30
C ASP A 39 9.48 -6.01 -5.68
N TYR A 40 8.20 -6.12 -6.02
CA TYR A 40 7.73 -6.69 -7.26
C TYR A 40 6.94 -5.67 -8.09
N GLU A 41 7.42 -5.37 -9.30
CA GLU A 41 6.89 -4.32 -10.18
C GLU A 41 5.38 -4.46 -10.46
N PRO A 42 4.83 -5.65 -10.77
CA PRO A 42 3.39 -5.81 -10.94
C PRO A 42 2.57 -5.51 -9.66
N SER A 43 3.14 -5.70 -8.47
CA SER A 43 2.47 -5.30 -7.23
C SER A 43 2.40 -3.78 -7.11
N VAL A 44 3.43 -3.07 -7.57
CA VAL A 44 3.49 -1.60 -7.55
C VAL A 44 2.43 -1.00 -8.47
N GLU A 45 2.07 -1.67 -9.56
CA GLU A 45 0.98 -1.21 -10.43
C GLU A 45 -0.41 -1.58 -9.90
N ASN A 46 -0.55 -2.78 -9.33
CA ASN A 46 -1.86 -3.32 -8.96
C ASN A 46 -2.34 -2.85 -7.57
N VAL A 47 -1.46 -2.77 -6.57
CA VAL A 47 -1.84 -2.38 -5.21
C VAL A 47 -2.45 -0.97 -5.16
N PRO A 48 -1.88 0.07 -5.80
CA PRO A 48 -2.51 1.39 -5.84
C PRO A 48 -3.89 1.37 -6.49
N LYS A 49 -4.04 0.73 -7.66
CA LYS A 49 -5.32 0.62 -8.38
C LYS A 49 -6.38 -0.06 -7.52
N SER A 50 -6.03 -1.17 -6.88
CA SER A 50 -6.96 -1.90 -6.01
C SER A 50 -7.35 -1.09 -4.77
N MET A 51 -6.44 -0.30 -4.21
CA MET A 51 -6.75 0.59 -3.09
C MET A 51 -7.72 1.71 -3.48
N GLU A 52 -7.54 2.32 -4.66
CA GLU A 52 -8.47 3.32 -5.18
C GLU A 52 -9.85 2.71 -5.45
N MET A 53 -9.91 1.50 -6.01
CA MET A 53 -11.18 0.77 -6.23
C MET A 53 -11.91 0.45 -4.92
N GLU A 54 -11.18 0.21 -3.83
CA GLU A 54 -11.75 0.02 -2.48
C GLU A 54 -12.19 1.35 -1.81
N GLY A 55 -12.05 2.47 -2.51
CA GLY A 55 -12.43 3.80 -2.04
C GLY A 55 -11.41 4.43 -1.11
N GLN A 56 -10.16 3.97 -1.13
CA GLN A 56 -9.04 4.56 -0.40
C GLN A 56 -8.30 5.56 -1.28
N LYS A 57 -7.50 6.45 -0.68
CA LYS A 57 -6.74 7.45 -1.43
C LYS A 57 -5.27 7.08 -1.51
N VAL A 58 -4.75 6.84 -2.71
CA VAL A 58 -3.31 6.74 -2.92
C VAL A 58 -2.70 8.14 -2.87
N LEU A 59 -1.72 8.32 -1.99
CA LEU A 59 -1.02 9.60 -1.80
C LEU A 59 0.25 9.67 -2.64
N ALA A 60 1.00 8.57 -2.73
CA ALA A 60 2.25 8.51 -3.48
C ALA A 60 2.63 7.06 -3.81
N VAL A 61 3.40 6.91 -4.88
CA VAL A 61 4.13 5.69 -5.23
C VAL A 61 5.57 6.12 -5.51
N ASN A 62 6.50 5.78 -4.62
CA ASN A 62 7.90 6.21 -4.74
C ASN A 62 8.81 5.00 -4.91
N LYS A 63 9.79 5.10 -5.82
CA LYS A 63 10.89 4.15 -5.90
C LYS A 63 11.93 4.53 -4.85
N ILE A 64 12.22 3.60 -3.93
CA ILE A 64 13.13 3.82 -2.79
C ILE A 64 14.40 2.94 -2.85
N GLY A 65 14.54 2.12 -3.88
CA GLY A 65 15.72 1.29 -4.15
C GLY A 65 15.67 0.66 -5.53
N ASP A 66 16.65 -0.18 -5.87
CA ASP A 66 16.77 -0.78 -7.22
C ASP A 66 15.51 -1.57 -7.63
N LYS A 67 14.99 -2.37 -6.70
CA LYS A 67 13.73 -3.12 -6.80
C LYS A 67 12.89 -2.94 -5.55
N LEU A 68 12.79 -1.71 -5.05
CA LEU A 68 12.04 -1.43 -3.85
C LEU A 68 11.20 -0.18 -4.04
N TRP A 69 9.93 -0.28 -3.71
CA TRP A 69 8.96 0.79 -3.82
C TRP A 69 8.18 0.92 -2.52
N GLU A 70 7.73 2.13 -2.25
CA GLU A 70 6.71 2.39 -1.25
C GLU A 70 5.44 2.92 -1.92
N VAL A 71 4.30 2.48 -1.40
CA VAL A 71 2.99 3.02 -1.74
C VAL A 71 2.40 3.61 -0.46
N LEU A 72 2.07 4.89 -0.50
CA LEU A 72 1.40 5.58 0.61
C LEU A 72 -0.10 5.63 0.32
N VAL A 73 -0.90 5.07 1.22
CA VAL A 73 -2.36 5.00 1.08
C VAL A 73 -3.01 5.61 2.31
N ARG A 74 -3.94 6.54 2.13
CA ARG A 74 -4.74 7.12 3.19
C ARG A 74 -6.11 6.45 3.26
N LYS A 75 -6.51 6.07 4.48
CA LYS A 75 -7.86 5.58 4.80
C LYS A 75 -8.88 6.69 4.57
N GLU A 76 -9.79 6.52 3.62
CA GLU A 76 -10.89 7.48 3.35
C GLU A 76 -12.27 6.93 3.71
N ARG A 77 -12.42 5.61 3.65
CA ARG A 77 -13.66 4.89 3.90
C ARG A 77 -13.47 3.86 4.99
#